data_AF-A0A0F9MDP0-F1
#
_entry.id   AF-A0A0F9MDP0-F1
#
_cell.length_a   1.000
_cell.length_b   1.000
_cell.length_c   1.000
_cell.angle_alpha   90.00
_cell.angle_beta   90.00
_cell.angle_gamma   90.00
#
_symmetry.space_group_name_H-M   'P 1'
#
loop_
_entity.id
_entity.type
_entity.pdbx_description
1 polymer ?
#
loop_
_entity_poly.entity_id
_entity_poly.type
_entity_poly.pdbx_seq_one_letter_code
_entity_poly.pdbx_strand_id
1 'polypeptide(L)'
;MVARTEIYKGETPIGELQQVFKDEIRGILEDAALKMKCSIEQLKYRFDNLGRVEVQKMTAGEMVGKHKEDQERKRIVGIRNRRN
;
A
#
# COMPACT_ATOMS: atom_id res chain seq x y z
N MET A 1 -3.36 -21.14 -28.07
CA MET A 1 -3.62 -19.72 -27.74
C MET A 1 -2.27 -19.08 -27.42
N VAL A 2 -1.79 -18.17 -28.28
CA VAL A 2 -0.52 -17.46 -28.06
C VAL A 2 -0.86 -16.24 -27.19
N ALA A 3 -0.29 -16.14 -26.00
CA ALA A 3 -0.47 -14.99 -25.13
C ALA A 3 0.10 -13.76 -25.84
N ARG A 4 -0.76 -12.79 -26.18
CA ARG A 4 -0.33 -11.48 -26.66
C ARG A 4 0.29 -10.74 -25.49
N THR A 5 1.61 -10.75 -25.40
CA THR A 5 2.35 -9.91 -24.46
C THR A 5 2.49 -8.54 -25.11
N GLU A 6 1.65 -7.58 -24.71
CA GLU A 6 1.79 -6.20 -25.12
C GLU A 6 2.95 -5.58 -24.33
N ILE A 7 4.12 -5.51 -24.97
CA ILE A 7 5.30 -4.88 -24.40
C ILE A 7 5.13 -3.37 -24.52
N TYR A 8 5.11 -2.70 -23.37
CA TYR A 8 4.91 -1.26 -23.21
C TYR A 8 5.91 -0.42 -24.02
N LYS A 9 5.42 0.51 -24.86
CA LYS A 9 6.21 1.29 -25.84
C LYS A 9 6.57 2.73 -25.44
N GLY A 10 6.41 3.11 -24.17
CA GLY A 10 7.02 4.33 -23.62
C GLY A 10 6.21 5.63 -23.67
N GLU A 11 4.93 5.61 -24.04
CA GLU A 11 4.13 6.86 -24.19
C GLU A 11 3.21 7.20 -23.03
N THR A 12 3.02 6.31 -22.04
CA THR A 12 2.13 6.62 -20.92
C THR A 12 2.87 7.49 -19.90
N PRO A 13 2.30 8.63 -19.48
CA PRO A 13 2.90 9.46 -18.46
C PRO A 13 3.20 8.62 -17.22
N ILE A 14 4.42 8.74 -16.66
CA ILE A 14 4.84 8.00 -15.44
C ILE A 14 3.78 8.08 -14.32
N GLY A 15 3.00 9.15 -14.27
CA GLY A 15 1.89 9.32 -13.34
C GLY A 15 0.73 8.33 -13.53
N GLU A 16 0.38 7.98 -14.76
CA GLU A 16 -0.70 7.02 -15.07
C GLU A 16 -0.29 5.59 -14.71
N LEU A 17 0.94 5.20 -15.05
CA LEU A 17 1.52 3.92 -14.61
C LEU A 17 1.57 3.80 -13.08
N GLN A 18 1.99 4.86 -12.39
CA GLN A 18 1.98 4.87 -10.92
C GLN A 18 0.58 4.74 -10.34
N GLN A 19 -0.42 5.34 -10.99
CA GLN A 19 -1.80 5.27 -10.53
C GLN A 19 -2.38 3.87 -10.70
N VAL A 20 -2.19 3.26 -11.89
CA VAL A 20 -2.61 1.89 -12.16
C VAL A 20 -1.95 0.91 -11.18
N PHE A 21 -0.66 1.08 -10.90
CA PHE A 21 0.06 0.25 -9.95
C PHE A 21 -0.49 0.39 -8.52
N LYS A 22 -0.79 1.62 -8.08
CA LYS A 22 -1.44 1.87 -6.78
C LYS A 22 -2.81 1.21 -6.69
N ASP A 23 -3.58 1.25 -7.76
CA ASP A 23 -4.92 0.67 -7.82
C ASP A 23 -4.86 -0.85 -7.74
N GLU A 24 -3.90 -1.46 -8.44
CA GLU A 24 -3.65 -2.90 -8.41
C GLU A 24 -3.21 -3.37 -7.01
N ILE A 25 -2.27 -2.66 -6.37
CA ILE A 25 -1.84 -2.97 -4.99
C ILE A 25 -3.02 -2.87 -4.02
N ARG A 26 -3.86 -1.84 -4.16
CA ARG A 26 -5.04 -1.67 -3.32
C ARG A 26 -6.00 -2.84 -3.47
N GLY A 27 -6.25 -3.30 -4.69
CA GLY A 27 -7.08 -4.49 -4.96
C GLY A 27 -6.50 -5.75 -4.29
N ILE A 28 -5.19 -5.96 -4.36
CA ILE A 28 -4.51 -7.08 -3.70
C ILE A 28 -4.69 -7.01 -2.17
N LEU A 29 -4.56 -5.83 -1.59
CA LEU A 29 -4.71 -5.62 -0.15
C LEU A 29 -6.16 -5.81 0.32
N GLU A 30 -7.14 -5.36 -0.47
CA GLU A 30 -8.57 -5.56 -0.22
C GLU A 30 -8.94 -7.05 -0.23
N ASP A 31 -8.47 -7.80 -1.24
CA ASP A 31 -8.71 -9.24 -1.33
C ASP A 31 -8.02 -10.01 -0.17
N ALA A 32 -6.78 -9.63 0.17
CA ALA A 32 -6.08 -10.19 1.32
C ALA A 32 -6.80 -9.88 2.64
N ALA A 33 -7.32 -8.66 2.82
CA ALA A 33 -8.08 -8.24 3.99
C ALA A 33 -9.36 -9.08 4.16
N LEU A 34 -10.08 -9.32 3.06
CA LEU A 34 -11.27 -10.18 3.04
C LEU A 34 -10.93 -11.62 3.42
N LYS A 35 -9.88 -12.20 2.82
CA LYS A 35 -9.42 -13.57 3.13
C LYS A 35 -8.99 -13.74 4.58
N MET A 36 -8.33 -12.73 5.15
CA MET A 36 -7.80 -12.74 6.52
C MET A 36 -8.79 -12.21 7.57
N LYS A 37 -10.00 -11.79 7.15
CA LYS A 37 -11.05 -11.18 8.00
C LYS A 37 -10.50 -10.06 8.88
N CYS A 38 -9.74 -9.14 8.29
CA CYS A 38 -9.16 -7.98 8.98
C CYS A 38 -9.30 -6.72 8.14
N SER A 39 -9.03 -5.55 8.71
CA SER A 39 -8.98 -4.31 7.92
C SER A 39 -7.67 -4.23 7.15
N ILE A 40 -7.65 -3.47 6.05
CA ILE A 40 -6.43 -3.21 5.26
C ILE A 40 -5.35 -2.53 6.12
N GLU A 41 -5.76 -1.69 7.06
CA GLU A 41 -4.85 -0.98 7.96
C GLU A 41 -4.06 -1.92 8.89
N GLN A 42 -4.62 -3.11 9.15
CA GLN A 42 -4.01 -4.17 9.96
C GLN A 42 -3.10 -5.10 9.13
N LEU A 43 -2.95 -4.84 7.83
CA LEU A 43 -2.07 -5.61 6.96
C LEU A 43 -0.72 -4.90 6.81
N LYS A 44 0.34 -5.72 6.82
CA LYS A 44 1.67 -5.33 6.34
C LYS A 44 1.88 -5.98 4.99
N TYR A 45 2.47 -5.23 4.06
CA TYR A 45 2.85 -5.75 2.77
C TYR A 45 4.29 -5.38 2.43
N ARG A 46 4.94 -6.25 1.66
CA ARG A 46 6.26 -6.00 1.08
C ARG A 46 6.29 -6.45 -0.37
N PHE A 47 7.11 -5.77 -1.14
CA PHE A 47 7.44 -6.19 -2.50
C PHE A 47 8.71 -7.01 -2.45
N ASP A 48 8.68 -8.17 -3.11
CA ASP A 48 9.88 -8.89 -3.46
C ASP A 48 10.52 -8.29 -4.72
N ASN A 49 11.79 -8.59 -4.98
CA ASN A 49 12.54 -8.13 -6.16
C ASN A 49 11.92 -8.59 -7.49
N LEU A 50 11.02 -9.58 -7.43
CA LEU A 50 10.25 -10.11 -8.56
C LEU A 50 8.90 -9.41 -8.76
N GLY A 51 8.62 -8.33 -8.02
CA GLY A 51 7.36 -7.59 -8.11
C GLY A 51 6.16 -8.29 -7.46
N ARG A 52 6.40 -9.33 -6.65
CA ARG A 52 5.34 -10.02 -5.90
C ARG A 52 5.00 -9.25 -4.64
N VAL A 53 3.71 -9.14 -4.34
CA VAL A 53 3.21 -8.51 -3.11
C VAL A 53 2.96 -9.59 -2.07
N GLU A 54 3.81 -9.64 -1.05
CA GLU A 54 3.59 -10.48 0.12
C GLU A 54 2.78 -9.71 1.15
N VAL A 55 1.60 -10.23 1.51
CA VAL A 55 0.70 -9.61 2.48
C VAL A 55 0.59 -10.48 3.72
N GLN A 56 0.75 -9.89 4.89
CA GLN A 56 0.62 -10.56 6.18
C GLN A 56 -0.18 -9.69 7.15
N LYS A 57 -0.84 -10.33 8.12
CA LYS A 57 -1.50 -9.62 9.21
C LYS A 57 -0.44 -9.09 10.18
N MET A 58 -0.57 -7.83 10.59
CA MET A 58 0.29 -7.24 11.60
C MET A 58 0.09 -7.95 12.94
N THR A 59 1.17 -8.17 13.66
CA THR A 59 1.10 -8.68 15.04
C THR A 59 0.58 -7.59 15.97
N ALA A 60 0.07 -7.96 17.15
CA ALA A 60 -0.47 -7.01 18.12
C ALA A 60 0.56 -5.92 18.52
N GLY A 61 1.85 -6.29 18.63
CA GLY A 61 2.92 -5.32 18.89
C GLY A 61 3.15 -4.34 17.74
N GLU A 62 3.12 -4.81 16.49
CA GLU A 62 3.26 -3.96 15.30
C GLU A 62 2.06 -3.00 15.14
N MET A 63 0.83 -3.43 15.47
CA MET A 63 -0.36 -2.58 15.44
C MET A 63 -0.26 -1.41 16.43
N VAL A 64 0.22 -1.66 17.66
CA VAL A 64 0.42 -0.62 18.68
C VAL A 64 1.53 0.36 18.27
N GLY A 65 2.60 -0.14 17.65
CA GLY A 65 3.65 0.70 17.08
C GLY A 65 3.11 1.68 16.03
N LYS A 66 2.34 1.17 15.06
CA LYS A 66 1.75 1.98 13.99
C LYS A 66 0.82 3.07 14.53
N HIS A 67 -0.01 2.74 15.53
CA HIS A 67 -0.89 3.72 16.17
C HIS A 67 -0.13 4.86 16.87
N LYS A 68 1.03 4.56 17.48
CA LYS A 68 1.88 5.59 18.10
C LYS A 68 2.51 6.50 17.05
N GLU A 69 3.03 5.93 15.96
CA GLU A 69 3.59 6.71 14.85
C GLU A 69 2.53 7.61 14.20
N ASP A 70 1.31 7.10 13.99
CA ASP A 70 0.20 7.90 13.45
C ASP A 70 -0.21 9.03 14.39
N GLN A 71 -0.18 8.81 15.71
CA GLN A 71 -0.40 9.87 16.69
C GLN A 71 0.69 10.94 16.65
N GLU A 72 1.96 10.54 16.56
CA GLU A 72 3.09 11.48 16.45
C GLU A 72 2.99 12.31 15.16
N ARG A 73 2.70 11.68 14.03
CA ARG A 73 2.46 12.38 12.76
C ARG A 73 1.33 13.39 12.89
N LYS A 74 0.19 13.02 13.48
CA LYS A 74 -0.94 13.94 13.70
C LYS A 74 -0.56 15.12 14.60
N ARG A 75 0.25 14.88 15.65
CA ARG A 75 0.76 15.96 16.53
C ARG A 75 1.67 16.92 15.78
N ILE A 76 2.60 16.41 14.97
CA ILE A 76 3.52 17.24 14.17
C ILE A 76 2.74 18.10 13.17
N VAL A 77 1.75 17.53 12.47
CA VAL A 77 0.89 18.27 11.54
C VAL A 77 0.10 19.35 12.27
N GLY A 78 -0.47 19.05 13.44
CA GLY A 78 -1.20 20.03 14.26
C GLY A 78 -0.32 21.20 14.72
N ILE A 79 0.94 20.94 15.07
CA ILE A 79 1.91 21.99 15.44
C ILE A 79 2.27 22.84 14.21
N ARG A 80 2.47 22.21 13.06
CA ARG A 80 2.79 22.90 11.80
C ARG A 80 1.66 23.82 11.36
N ASN A 81 0.41 23.36 11.42
CA ASN A 81 -0.76 24.15 11.06
C ASN A 81 -1.08 25.28 12.06
N ARG A 82 -0.57 25.23 13.30
CA ARG A 82 -0.66 26.35 14.25
C ARG A 82 0.41 27.42 14.05
N ARG A 83 1.48 27.13 13.31
CA ARG A 83 2.59 28.06 13.04
C ARG A 83 2.45 28.81 11.72
N ASN A 84 1.54 28.38 10.84
CA ASN A 84 1.07 29.11 9.67
C ASN A 84 -0.15 29.95 10.02
#